data_AF-A0A953SLH1-F1
#
_entry.id   AF-A0A953SLH1-F1
#
_cell.length_a   1.000
_cell.length_b   1.000
_cell.length_c   1.000
_cell.angle_alpha   90.00
_cell.angle_beta   90.00
_cell.angle_gamma   90.00
#
_symmetry.space_group_name_H-M   'P 1'
#
loop_
_entity.id
_entity.type
_entity.pdbx_description
1 polymer ?
#
loop_
_entity_poly.entity_id
_entity_poly.type
_entity_poly.pdbx_seq_one_letter_code
_entity_poly.pdbx_strand_id
1 'polypeptide(L)'
;MSQKNFVIKWVSEFRSGLLKTFPDDFINDIETIEFSMPGIELILGTELFGQYELTDIEGKSILTVENYPKAKYIIYANRCKPSSIKIPANELMIKDVVKNYEKHLDLLLTGLEKEYKKEFPEMKDFNHVSNQIFNSLNLRRH
;
A
#
# COMPACT_ATOMS: atom_id res chain seq x y z
N MET A 1 21.28 13.38 13.58
CA MET A 1 21.05 13.24 12.12
C MET A 1 20.25 14.44 11.60
N SER A 2 20.14 14.71 10.28
CA SER A 2 19.17 15.70 9.74
C SER A 2 17.90 14.99 9.26
N GLN A 3 16.75 15.66 9.21
CA GLN A 3 15.49 15.06 8.72
C GLN A 3 15.63 14.49 7.31
N LYS A 4 16.31 15.22 6.41
CA LYS A 4 16.61 14.75 5.04
C LYS A 4 17.40 13.44 5.05
N ASN A 5 18.43 13.34 5.89
CA ASN A 5 19.24 12.14 5.99
C ASN A 5 18.45 10.97 6.61
N PHE A 6 17.53 11.26 7.53
CA PHE A 6 16.61 10.28 8.10
C PHE A 6 15.69 9.68 7.02
N VAL A 7 15.08 10.53 6.17
CA VAL A 7 14.26 10.07 5.03
C VAL A 7 15.08 9.18 4.09
N ILE A 8 16.27 9.63 3.66
CA ILE A 8 17.12 8.86 2.75
C ILE A 8 17.47 7.49 3.34
N LYS A 9 17.87 7.45 4.62
CA LYS A 9 18.19 6.21 5.34
C LYS A 9 17.01 5.25 5.29
N TRP A 10 15.84 5.67 5.75
CA TRP A 10 14.69 4.78 5.88
C TRP A 10 14.10 4.34 4.55
N VAL A 11 14.12 5.20 3.52
CA VAL A 11 13.74 4.79 2.16
C VAL A 11 14.69 3.70 1.66
N SER A 12 16.00 3.82 1.91
CA SER A 12 16.98 2.80 1.53
C SER A 12 16.74 1.48 2.26
N GLU A 13 16.56 1.54 3.59
CA GLU A 13 16.31 0.38 4.46
C GLU A 13 15.04 -0.39 4.05
N PHE A 14 13.97 0.32 3.70
CA PHE A 14 12.75 -0.32 3.20
C PHE A 14 12.96 -1.00 1.85
N ARG A 15 13.71 -0.35 0.93
CA ARG A 15 14.03 -0.93 -0.38
C ARG A 15 14.98 -2.12 -0.30
N SER A 16 15.83 -2.19 0.72
CA SER A 16 16.76 -3.31 0.92
C SER A 16 16.13 -4.57 1.52
N GLY A 17 14.82 -4.55 1.82
CA GLY A 17 14.08 -5.77 2.19
C GLY A 17 13.25 -5.68 3.48
N LEU A 18 13.22 -4.54 4.17
CA LEU A 18 12.33 -4.37 5.32
C LEU A 18 10.85 -4.21 4.93
N LEU A 19 10.58 -3.80 3.69
CA LEU A 19 9.23 -3.64 3.17
C LEU A 19 8.76 -4.93 2.49
N LYS A 20 7.69 -5.52 3.02
CA LYS A 20 7.04 -6.66 2.37
C LYS A 20 6.40 -6.26 1.04
N THR A 21 6.44 -7.17 0.08
CA THR A 21 5.83 -7.05 -1.23
C THR A 21 4.39 -7.53 -1.18
N PHE A 22 3.46 -6.62 -1.47
CA PHE A 22 2.05 -6.96 -1.58
C PHE A 22 1.71 -7.28 -3.04
N PRO A 23 0.91 -8.34 -3.31
CA PRO A 23 0.30 -9.23 -2.33
C PRO A 23 1.15 -10.43 -1.90
N ASP A 24 2.24 -10.72 -2.62
CA ASP A 24 2.96 -12.00 -2.55
C ASP A 24 3.34 -12.43 -1.12
N ASP A 25 3.84 -11.52 -0.28
CA ASP A 25 4.25 -11.83 1.10
C ASP A 25 3.08 -12.02 2.08
N PHE A 26 1.83 -11.86 1.62
CA PHE A 26 0.62 -11.90 2.43
C PHE A 26 -0.37 -13.00 2.01
N ILE A 27 -0.12 -13.71 0.91
CA ILE A 27 -1.03 -14.70 0.33
C ILE A 27 -0.54 -16.16 0.44
N ASN A 28 0.40 -16.44 1.35
CA ASN A 28 0.94 -17.78 1.55
C ASN A 28 -0.17 -18.78 1.92
N ASP A 29 -0.12 -19.96 1.28
CA ASP A 29 -1.05 -21.09 1.50
C ASP A 29 -2.54 -20.78 1.26
N ILE A 30 -2.84 -19.74 0.47
CA ILE A 30 -4.20 -19.37 0.07
C ILE A 30 -4.41 -19.74 -1.40
N GLU A 31 -5.60 -20.25 -1.72
CA GLU A 31 -6.00 -20.46 -3.12
C GLU A 31 -6.15 -19.11 -3.83
N THR A 32 -5.42 -18.93 -4.91
CA THR A 32 -5.40 -17.68 -5.69
C THR A 32 -5.73 -17.93 -7.15
N ILE A 33 -6.35 -16.92 -7.77
CA ILE A 33 -6.51 -16.81 -9.22
C ILE A 33 -5.59 -15.71 -9.76
N GLU A 34 -5.23 -15.81 -11.03
CA GLU A 34 -4.52 -14.74 -11.73
C GLU A 34 -5.50 -13.65 -12.17
N PHE A 35 -5.15 -12.39 -11.90
CA PHE A 35 -5.93 -11.22 -12.26
C PHE A 35 -5.09 -10.30 -13.14
N SER A 36 -5.57 -10.02 -14.35
CA SER A 36 -4.90 -9.13 -15.30
C SER A 36 -4.99 -7.69 -14.82
N MET A 37 -3.86 -7.00 -14.80
CA MET A 37 -3.75 -5.61 -14.38
C MET A 37 -3.48 -4.70 -15.58
N PRO A 38 -3.93 -3.44 -15.54
CA PRO A 38 -3.82 -2.52 -16.67
C PRO A 38 -2.41 -1.93 -16.85
N GLY A 39 -1.47 -2.18 -15.93
CA GLY A 39 -0.09 -1.65 -16.00
C GLY A 39 0.01 -0.12 -15.86
N ILE A 40 -1.05 0.54 -15.40
CA ILE A 40 -1.11 1.99 -15.16
C ILE A 40 -1.41 2.27 -13.70
N GLU A 41 -1.23 3.53 -13.28
CA GLU A 41 -1.62 3.94 -11.95
C GLU A 41 -3.14 3.92 -11.77
N LEU A 42 -3.58 3.41 -10.62
CA LEU A 42 -4.98 3.29 -10.27
C LEU A 42 -5.28 4.10 -9.01
N ILE A 43 -6.40 4.79 -9.03
CA ILE A 43 -6.94 5.59 -7.93
C ILE A 43 -8.33 5.07 -7.61
N LEU A 44 -8.70 5.06 -6.33
CA LEU A 44 -10.07 4.78 -5.93
C LEU A 44 -10.98 5.92 -6.40
N GLY A 45 -11.93 5.59 -7.27
CA GLY A 45 -12.96 6.49 -7.76
C GLY A 45 -14.21 6.49 -6.88
N THR A 46 -15.36 6.63 -7.53
CA THR A 46 -16.66 6.74 -6.85
C THR A 46 -17.22 5.35 -6.50
N GLU A 47 -18.00 5.28 -5.42
CA GLU A 47 -18.86 4.13 -5.14
C GLU A 47 -20.22 4.32 -5.83
N LEU A 48 -20.64 3.35 -6.63
CA LEU A 48 -21.95 3.31 -7.29
C LEU A 48 -22.60 1.96 -7.03
N PHE A 49 -23.75 1.97 -6.34
CA PHE A 49 -24.54 0.77 -6.05
C PHE A 49 -23.76 -0.35 -5.32
N GLY A 50 -22.89 0.04 -4.37
CA GLY A 50 -22.05 -0.90 -3.62
C GLY A 50 -20.83 -1.42 -4.39
N GLN A 51 -20.67 -1.03 -5.65
CA GLN A 51 -19.48 -1.29 -6.45
C GLN A 51 -18.55 -0.08 -6.43
N TYR A 52 -17.25 -0.32 -6.53
CA TYR A 52 -16.22 0.70 -6.48
C TYR A 52 -15.53 0.80 -7.83
N GLU A 53 -15.46 2.01 -8.37
CA GLU A 53 -14.64 2.28 -9.56
C GLU A 53 -13.18 2.46 -9.17
N LEU A 54 -12.27 1.91 -9.97
CA LEU A 54 -10.87 2.35 -10.00
C LEU A 54 -10.63 3.10 -11.29
N THR A 55 -10.09 4.31 -11.16
CA THR A 55 -9.82 5.21 -12.27
C THR A 55 -8.31 5.35 -12.49
N ASP A 56 -7.93 5.91 -13.64
CA ASP A 56 -6.60 6.47 -13.80
C ASP A 56 -6.45 7.84 -13.12
N ILE A 57 -5.30 8.48 -13.32
CA ILE A 57 -4.99 9.82 -12.79
C ILE A 57 -5.83 10.94 -13.42
N GLU A 58 -6.48 10.69 -14.56
CA GLU A 58 -7.35 11.64 -15.26
C GLU A 58 -8.82 11.47 -14.85
N GLY A 59 -9.12 10.49 -14.00
CA GLY A 59 -10.48 10.17 -13.54
C GLY A 59 -11.26 9.29 -14.51
N LYS A 60 -10.61 8.72 -15.53
CA LYS A 60 -11.26 7.77 -16.44
C LYS A 60 -11.41 6.42 -15.75
N SER A 61 -12.64 5.89 -15.73
CA SER A 61 -12.95 4.57 -15.18
C SER A 61 -12.21 3.46 -15.96
N ILE A 62 -11.42 2.66 -15.24
CA ILE A 62 -10.61 1.56 -15.80
C ILE A 62 -11.23 0.21 -15.44
N LEU A 63 -11.69 0.07 -14.20
CA LEU A 63 -12.34 -1.15 -13.73
C LEU A 63 -13.36 -0.85 -12.62
N THR A 64 -14.31 -1.76 -12.46
CA THR A 64 -15.33 -1.73 -11.41
C THR A 64 -15.27 -3.02 -10.62
N VAL A 65 -15.29 -2.93 -9.28
CA VAL A 65 -15.18 -4.09 -8.38
C VAL A 65 -16.32 -4.11 -7.37
N GLU A 66 -16.67 -5.32 -6.95
CA GLU A 66 -17.90 -5.59 -6.19
C GLU A 66 -17.89 -5.09 -4.75
N ASN A 67 -16.71 -4.86 -4.17
CA ASN A 67 -16.60 -4.43 -2.78
C ASN A 67 -15.29 -3.69 -2.50
N TYR A 68 -15.31 -2.94 -1.40
CA TYR A 68 -14.21 -2.07 -0.98
C TYR A 68 -12.92 -2.84 -0.62
N PRO A 69 -12.96 -3.99 0.08
CA PRO A 69 -11.74 -4.78 0.32
C PRO A 69 -11.04 -5.20 -0.98
N LYS A 70 -11.79 -5.62 -2.01
CA LYS A 70 -11.23 -5.97 -3.32
C LYS A 70 -10.66 -4.76 -4.04
N ALA A 71 -11.32 -3.60 -3.95
CA ALA A 71 -10.79 -2.33 -4.45
C ALA A 71 -9.43 -1.99 -3.81
N LYS A 72 -9.35 -2.02 -2.47
CA LYS A 72 -8.10 -1.81 -1.72
C LYS A 72 -7.01 -2.79 -2.13
N TYR A 73 -7.34 -4.07 -2.22
CA TYR A 73 -6.41 -5.11 -2.62
C TYR A 73 -5.77 -4.78 -3.97
N ILE A 74 -6.59 -4.46 -4.97
CA ILE A 74 -6.10 -4.16 -6.32
C ILE A 74 -5.23 -2.91 -6.31
N ILE A 75 -5.62 -1.84 -5.59
CA ILE A 75 -4.80 -0.62 -5.49
C ILE A 75 -3.45 -0.92 -4.81
N TYR A 76 -3.44 -1.65 -3.69
CA TYR A 76 -2.22 -2.00 -2.98
C TYR A 76 -1.29 -2.90 -3.82
N ALA A 77 -1.86 -3.86 -4.57
CA ALA A 77 -1.12 -4.70 -5.50
C ALA A 77 -0.60 -3.92 -6.72
N ASN A 78 -1.24 -2.79 -7.06
CA ASN A 78 -0.83 -1.93 -8.16
C ASN A 78 0.35 -1.00 -7.85
N ARG A 79 0.99 -1.12 -6.67
CA ARG A 79 2.11 -0.26 -6.23
C ARG A 79 3.22 -0.10 -7.28
N CYS A 80 3.53 -1.19 -7.99
CA CYS A 80 4.58 -1.24 -9.01
C CYS A 80 4.02 -1.37 -10.44
N LYS A 81 2.71 -1.13 -10.65
CA LYS A 81 2.03 -1.19 -11.95
C LYS A 81 2.27 -2.52 -12.68
N PRO A 82 2.07 -3.68 -12.02
CA PRO A 82 2.31 -4.98 -12.64
C PRO A 82 1.31 -5.25 -13.78
N SER A 83 1.63 -6.20 -14.64
CA SER A 83 0.74 -6.68 -15.72
C SER A 83 -0.28 -7.72 -15.23
N SER A 84 0.03 -8.45 -14.17
CA SER A 84 -0.91 -9.33 -13.47
C SER A 84 -0.55 -9.44 -11.98
N ILE A 85 -1.54 -9.85 -11.19
CA ILE A 85 -1.40 -10.11 -9.75
C ILE A 85 -2.09 -11.43 -9.41
N LYS A 86 -1.65 -12.07 -8.32
CA LYS A 86 -2.42 -13.13 -7.68
C LYS A 86 -3.43 -12.49 -6.74
N ILE A 87 -4.68 -12.95 -6.78
CA ILE A 87 -5.73 -12.52 -5.86
C ILE A 87 -6.40 -13.75 -5.23
N PRO A 88 -6.68 -13.76 -3.91
CA PRO A 88 -7.41 -14.86 -3.29
C PRO A 88 -8.75 -15.12 -3.98
N ALA A 89 -9.08 -16.39 -4.19
CA ALA A 89 -10.36 -16.79 -4.76
C ALA A 89 -11.54 -16.52 -3.81
N ASN A 90 -11.27 -16.44 -2.50
CA ASN A 90 -12.26 -16.22 -1.45
C ASN A 90 -12.22 -14.76 -0.94
N GLU A 91 -13.37 -14.09 -0.94
CA GLU A 91 -13.49 -12.69 -0.49
C GLU A 91 -13.12 -12.45 0.97
N LEU A 92 -13.38 -13.41 1.87
CA LEU A 92 -12.96 -13.31 3.26
C LEU A 92 -11.43 -13.25 3.36
N MET A 93 -10.74 -14.03 2.52
CA MET A 93 -9.28 -14.01 2.45
C MET A 93 -8.75 -12.70 1.88
N ILE A 94 -9.42 -12.11 0.87
CA ILE A 94 -9.07 -10.76 0.38
C ILE A 94 -9.11 -9.75 1.53
N LYS A 95 -10.19 -9.77 2.32
CA LYS A 95 -10.35 -8.87 3.46
C LYS A 95 -9.25 -9.06 4.52
N ASP A 96 -8.91 -10.30 4.85
CA ASP A 96 -7.87 -10.60 5.83
C ASP A 96 -6.47 -10.21 5.33
N VAL A 97 -6.18 -10.45 4.05
CA VAL A 97 -4.90 -10.05 3.42
C VAL A 97 -4.75 -8.53 3.43
N VAL A 98 -5.80 -7.79 3.05
CA VAL A 98 -5.81 -6.31 3.13
C VAL A 98 -5.57 -5.83 4.55
N LYS A 99 -6.29 -6.40 5.53
CA LYS A 99 -6.13 -6.04 6.94
C LYS A 99 -4.73 -6.33 7.46
N ASN A 100 -4.13 -7.46 7.07
CA ASN A 100 -2.76 -7.81 7.46
C ASN A 100 -1.72 -6.87 6.85
N TYR A 101 -1.93 -6.43 5.62
CA TYR A 101 -1.08 -5.43 4.97
C TYR A 101 -1.21 -4.06 5.64
N GLU A 102 -2.42 -3.59 5.92
CA GLU A 102 -2.63 -2.32 6.64
C GLU A 102 -2.00 -2.34 8.03
N LYS A 103 -2.13 -3.46 8.76
CA LYS A 103 -1.43 -3.66 10.04
C LYS A 103 0.08 -3.61 9.87
N HIS A 104 0.64 -4.16 8.79
CA HIS A 104 2.06 -4.07 8.50
C HIS A 104 2.48 -2.60 8.30
N LEU A 105 1.74 -1.82 7.53
CA LEU A 105 2.00 -0.39 7.34
C LEU A 105 1.94 0.40 8.66
N ASP A 106 0.95 0.12 9.50
CA ASP A 106 0.80 0.74 10.81
C ASP A 106 1.99 0.41 11.74
N LEU A 107 2.50 -0.82 11.67
CA LEU A 107 3.71 -1.22 12.40
C LEU A 107 4.98 -0.54 11.88
N LEU A 108 5.11 -0.36 10.56
CA LEU A 108 6.21 0.39 9.96
C LEU A 108 6.18 1.85 10.43
N LEU A 109 5.01 2.49 10.43
CA LEU A 109 4.84 3.86 10.89
C LEU A 109 5.18 3.99 12.38
N THR A 110 4.69 3.08 13.22
CA THR A 110 5.02 3.04 14.65
C THR A 110 6.51 2.84 14.89
N GLY A 111 7.17 1.99 14.08
CA GLY A 111 8.61 1.79 14.12
C GLY A 111 9.39 3.06 13.77
N LEU A 112 9.00 3.73 12.68
CA LEU A 112 9.57 5.01 12.27
C LEU A 112 9.39 6.08 13.34
N GLU A 113 8.24 6.15 13.99
CA GLU A 113 7.97 7.11 15.06
C GLU A 113 8.94 6.94 16.23
N LYS A 114 9.15 5.70 16.67
CA LYS A 114 10.10 5.37 17.74
C LYS A 114 11.53 5.76 17.38
N GLU A 115 11.94 5.45 16.15
CA GLU A 115 13.29 5.75 15.67
C GLU A 115 13.49 7.26 15.44
N TYR A 116 12.47 7.94 14.96
CA TYR A 116 12.47 9.40 14.82
C TYR A 116 12.59 10.08 16.18
N LYS A 117 11.83 9.63 17.19
CA LYS A 117 11.88 10.18 18.55
C LYS A 117 13.26 10.06 19.22
N LYS A 118 14.02 9.00 18.89
CA LYS A 118 15.39 8.81 19.39
C LYS A 118 16.35 9.86 18.82
N GLU A 119 16.20 10.20 17.55
CA GLU A 119 17.05 11.17 16.85
C GLU A 119 16.58 12.63 17.04
N PHE A 120 15.27 12.83 17.19
CA PHE A 120 14.59 14.13 17.27
C PHE A 120 13.56 14.13 18.43
N PRO A 121 13.98 14.33 19.68
CA PRO A 121 13.11 14.22 20.85
C PRO A 121 11.91 15.18 20.86
N GLU A 122 12.01 16.32 20.18
CA GLU A 122 10.94 17.31 20.07
C GLU A 122 9.77 16.84 19.18
N MET A 123 9.94 15.76 18.41
CA MET A 123 8.92 15.17 17.53
C MET A 123 8.32 16.13 16.47
N LYS A 124 8.91 17.32 16.28
CA LYS A 124 8.49 18.27 15.24
C LYS A 124 8.58 17.62 13.87
N ASP A 125 7.56 17.89 13.05
CA ASP A 125 7.46 17.49 11.64
C ASP A 125 7.47 15.99 11.35
N PHE A 126 7.27 15.11 12.35
CA PHE A 126 7.26 13.66 12.11
C PHE A 126 6.27 13.27 11.01
N ASN A 127 5.05 13.84 11.03
CA ASN A 127 4.03 13.59 10.00
C ASN A 127 4.51 13.97 8.59
N HIS A 128 5.27 15.06 8.46
CA HIS A 128 5.83 15.46 7.16
C HIS A 128 6.90 14.47 6.71
N VAL A 129 7.81 14.09 7.62
CA VAL A 129 8.90 13.15 7.35
C VAL A 129 8.37 11.75 7.00
N SER A 130 7.39 11.22 7.75
CA SER A 130 6.80 9.91 7.49
C SER A 130 6.05 9.87 6.16
N ASN A 131 5.30 10.94 5.84
CA ASN A 131 4.64 11.08 4.54
C ASN A 131 5.66 11.13 3.39
N GLN A 132 6.78 11.84 3.54
CA GLN A 132 7.83 11.84 2.51
C GLN A 132 8.39 10.43 2.28
N ILE A 133 8.62 9.65 3.34
CA ILE A 133 9.10 8.26 3.24
C ILE A 133 8.06 7.39 2.51
N PHE A 134 6.81 7.42 2.93
CA PHE A 134 5.74 6.60 2.35
C PHE A 134 5.48 6.96 0.88
N ASN A 135 5.44 8.24 0.54
CA ASN A 135 5.31 8.71 -0.84
C ASN A 135 6.49 8.26 -1.71
N SER A 136 7.72 8.29 -1.18
CA SER A 136 8.93 7.82 -1.90
C SER A 136 8.93 6.31 -2.19
N LEU A 137 8.03 5.56 -1.52
CA LEU A 137 7.85 4.12 -1.66
C LEU A 137 6.50 3.77 -2.32
N ASN A 138 5.73 4.75 -2.77
CA ASN A 138 4.36 4.59 -3.27
C ASN A 138 3.44 3.83 -2.30
N LEU A 139 3.66 3.99 -0.99
CA LEU A 139 2.82 3.39 0.04
C LEU A 139 1.63 4.32 0.31
N ARG A 140 0.47 3.96 -0.23
CA ARG A 140 -0.81 4.64 0.04
C ARG A 140 -1.62 3.78 0.99
N ARG A 141 -2.25 4.41 1.98
CA ARG A 141 -3.28 3.80 2.83
C ARG A 141 -4.62 4.34 2.33
N HIS A 142 -5.50 3.45 1.89
CA HIS A 142 -6.81 3.79 1.32
C HIS A 142 -7.94 3.46 2.29
#